data_AF-A0A7S3ZFQ6-F1
#
_entry.id   AF-A0A7S3ZFQ6-F1
#
_cell.length_a   1.000
_cell.length_b   1.000
_cell.length_c   1.000
_cell.angle_alpha   90.00
_cell.angle_beta   90.00
_cell.angle_gamma   90.00
#
_symmetry.space_group_name_H-M   'P 1'
#
loop_
_entity.id
_entity.type
_entity.pdbx_description
1 polymer ?
#
loop_
_entity_poly.entity_id
_entity_poly.type
_entity_poly.pdbx_seq_one_letter_code
_entity_poly.pdbx_strand_id
1 'polypeptide(L)'
;RVEAHEEIARHYKFTLTTLFDSNPTSKYGIIVEDDMIVSPDFFEYFEVTGGLYRIDPSVYCISTWNDNGFSGRAKDAKRLLRSDFFMGLGWMVDRVIYERELKPHWPSRHWDHWIRADARRKGRECVYPEISRNYNTGSKGM
;
A
#
# COMPACT_ATOMS: atom_id res chain seq x y z
N ARG A 1 1.19 -17.72 23.52
CA ARG A 1 0.80 -16.30 23.38
C ARG A 1 1.08 -15.97 21.92
N VAL A 2 0.07 -15.63 21.13
CA VAL A 2 0.25 -15.25 19.71
C VAL A 2 1.10 -13.98 19.67
N GLU A 3 2.11 -13.93 18.80
CA GLU A 3 2.99 -12.76 18.69
C GLU A 3 2.23 -11.61 18.00
N ALA A 4 2.50 -10.36 18.39
CA ALA A 4 1.84 -9.17 17.84
C ALA A 4 1.85 -9.13 16.30
N HIS A 5 2.97 -9.49 15.68
CA HIS A 5 3.10 -9.54 14.23
C HIS A 5 2.22 -10.60 13.55
N GLU A 6 1.84 -11.66 14.26
CA GLU A 6 0.92 -12.68 13.75
C GLU A 6 -0.52 -12.17 13.73
N GLU A 7 -0.91 -11.44 14.77
CA GLU A 7 -2.23 -10.80 14.83
C GLU A 7 -2.38 -9.73 13.75
N ILE A 8 -1.35 -8.90 13.53
CA ILE A 8 -1.35 -7.89 12.46
C ILE A 8 -1.50 -8.57 11.09
N ALA A 9 -0.69 -9.60 10.80
CA ALA A 9 -0.77 -10.29 9.51
C ALA A 9 -2.15 -10.95 9.29
N ARG A 10 -2.71 -11.58 10.33
CA ARG A 10 -4.07 -12.16 10.28
C ARG A 10 -5.14 -11.09 10.06
N HIS A 11 -5.02 -9.95 10.74
CA HIS A 11 -5.97 -8.84 10.62
C HIS A 11 -5.94 -8.24 9.21
N TYR A 12 -4.76 -7.97 8.65
CA TYR A 12 -4.63 -7.50 7.27
C TYR A 12 -5.26 -8.46 6.26
N LYS A 13 -5.04 -9.78 6.40
CA LYS A 13 -5.68 -10.77 5.53
C LYS A 13 -7.20 -10.70 5.63
N PHE A 14 -7.74 -10.65 6.84
CA PHE A 14 -9.16 -10.54 7.10
C PHE A 14 -9.73 -9.27 6.46
N THR A 15 -9.16 -8.10 6.74
CA THR A 15 -9.62 -6.81 6.22
C THR A 15 -9.63 -6.77 4.70
N LEU A 16 -8.55 -7.20 4.05
CA LEU A 16 -8.48 -7.23 2.58
C LEU A 16 -9.46 -8.24 1.97
N THR A 17 -9.63 -9.40 2.59
CA THR A 17 -10.63 -10.39 2.14
C THR A 17 -12.03 -9.84 2.26
N THR A 18 -12.39 -9.31 3.43
CA THR A 18 -13.71 -8.72 3.68
C THR A 18 -14.00 -7.55 2.75
N LEU A 19 -13.01 -6.69 2.47
CA LEU A 19 -13.14 -5.57 1.55
C LEU A 19 -13.62 -6.02 0.17
N PHE A 20 -12.94 -7.00 -0.45
CA PHE A 20 -13.29 -7.45 -1.80
C PHE A 20 -14.50 -8.40 -1.83
N ASP A 21 -14.68 -9.22 -0.81
CA ASP A 21 -15.85 -10.12 -0.71
C ASP A 21 -17.14 -9.28 -0.55
N SER A 22 -17.09 -8.18 0.21
CA SER A 22 -18.24 -7.30 0.45
C SER A 22 -18.47 -6.28 -0.68
N ASN A 23 -17.48 -6.08 -1.56
CA ASN A 23 -17.55 -5.12 -2.66
C ASN A 23 -17.17 -5.80 -3.98
N PRO A 24 -18.04 -6.68 -4.53
CA PRO A 24 -17.69 -7.57 -5.63
C PRO A 24 -17.40 -6.85 -6.96
N THR A 25 -17.76 -5.58 -7.10
CA THR A 25 -17.47 -4.77 -8.29
C THR A 25 -16.20 -3.93 -8.16
N SER A 26 -15.66 -3.80 -6.94
CA SER A 26 -14.44 -3.02 -6.69
C SER A 26 -13.23 -3.70 -7.30
N LYS A 27 -12.47 -2.94 -8.10
CA LYS A 27 -11.19 -3.38 -8.70
C LYS A 27 -10.00 -3.07 -7.80
N TYR A 28 -10.13 -2.06 -6.96
CA TYR A 28 -9.07 -1.55 -6.10
C TYR A 28 -9.57 -1.42 -4.67
N GLY A 29 -8.65 -1.54 -3.71
CA GLY A 29 -8.86 -1.21 -2.30
C GLY A 29 -7.83 -0.20 -1.83
N ILE A 30 -8.20 0.69 -0.91
CA ILE A 30 -7.26 1.63 -0.26
C ILE A 30 -7.15 1.23 1.21
N ILE A 31 -5.92 1.10 1.70
CA ILE A 31 -5.61 0.71 3.08
C ILE A 31 -4.93 1.87 3.80
N VAL A 32 -5.46 2.21 4.97
CA VAL A 32 -4.98 3.27 5.86
C VAL A 32 -4.95 2.71 7.27
N GLU A 33 -3.84 2.90 7.98
CA GLU A 33 -3.72 2.53 9.39
C GLU A 33 -4.34 3.61 10.27
N ASP A 34 -4.69 3.27 11.51
CA ASP A 34 -5.44 4.15 12.42
C ASP A 34 -4.62 5.34 12.95
N ASP A 35 -3.30 5.29 12.81
CA ASP A 35 -2.36 6.32 13.27
C ASP A 35 -1.92 7.29 12.15
N MET A 36 -2.67 7.37 11.04
CA MET A 36 -2.36 8.24 9.90
C MET A 36 -3.31 9.43 9.78
N ILE A 37 -2.72 10.61 9.51
CA ILE A 37 -3.44 11.79 9.01
C ILE A 37 -3.20 11.88 7.51
N VAL A 38 -4.27 11.88 6.71
CA VAL A 38 -4.20 11.98 5.24
C VAL A 38 -4.24 13.44 4.77
N SER A 39 -3.62 13.73 3.62
CA SER A 39 -3.65 15.06 3.00
C SER A 39 -5.02 15.39 2.40
N PRO A 40 -5.33 16.67 2.15
CA PRO A 40 -6.60 17.06 1.50
C PRO A 40 -6.81 16.45 0.11
N ASP A 41 -5.73 16.18 -0.63
CA ASP A 41 -5.74 15.61 -1.98
C ASP A 41 -5.55 14.07 -2.00
N PHE A 42 -5.65 13.39 -0.86
CA PHE A 42 -5.37 11.95 -0.74
C PHE A 42 -6.21 11.08 -1.69
N PHE A 43 -7.51 11.33 -1.78
CA PHE A 43 -8.39 10.57 -2.67
C PHE A 43 -8.23 10.95 -4.14
N GLU A 44 -7.99 12.23 -4.45
CA GLU A 44 -7.71 12.70 -5.80
C GLU A 44 -6.42 12.07 -6.34
N TYR A 45 -5.38 11.98 -5.50
CA TYR A 45 -4.15 11.26 -5.82
C TYR A 45 -4.44 9.83 -6.29
N PHE A 46 -5.27 9.09 -5.54
CA PHE A 46 -5.63 7.71 -5.88
C PHE A 46 -6.56 7.61 -7.10
N GLU A 47 -7.47 8.55 -7.30
CA GLU A 47 -8.32 8.60 -8.48
C GLU A 47 -7.50 8.74 -9.76
N VAL A 48 -6.50 9.63 -9.75
CA VAL A 48 -5.60 9.86 -10.89
C VAL A 48 -4.65 8.68 -11.08
N THR A 49 -3.98 8.24 -10.01
CA THR A 49 -2.91 7.22 -10.11
C THR A 49 -3.46 5.80 -10.27
N GLY A 50 -4.66 5.51 -9.76
CA GLY A 50 -5.29 4.18 -9.86
C GLY A 50 -5.45 3.68 -11.29
N GLY A 51 -5.56 4.60 -12.27
CA GLY A 51 -5.57 4.27 -13.70
C GLY A 51 -4.31 3.53 -14.18
N LEU A 52 -3.16 3.72 -13.49
CA LEU A 52 -1.88 3.10 -13.86
C LEU A 52 -1.94 1.58 -13.81
N TYR A 53 -2.68 0.98 -12.87
CA TYR A 53 -2.89 -0.48 -12.81
C TYR A 53 -3.46 -1.08 -14.11
N ARG A 54 -4.21 -0.28 -14.89
CA ARG A 54 -4.83 -0.76 -16.13
C ARG A 54 -3.91 -0.65 -17.34
N ILE A 55 -3.04 0.34 -17.35
CA ILE A 55 -2.26 0.71 -18.54
C ILE A 55 -0.81 0.25 -18.43
N ASP A 56 -0.33 -0.03 -17.23
CA ASP A 56 1.05 -0.43 -16.96
C ASP A 56 1.11 -1.70 -16.10
N PRO A 57 1.34 -2.89 -16.70
CA PRO A 57 1.42 -4.14 -15.97
C PRO A 57 2.67 -4.24 -15.08
N SER A 58 3.62 -3.31 -15.19
CA SER A 58 4.79 -3.23 -14.31
C SER A 58 4.50 -2.57 -12.96
N VAL A 59 3.29 -2.04 -12.74
CA VAL A 59 2.89 -1.46 -11.44
C VAL A 59 2.45 -2.55 -10.48
N TYR A 60 3.05 -2.56 -9.30
CA TYR A 60 2.75 -3.46 -8.19
C TYR A 60 1.85 -2.82 -7.14
N CYS A 61 2.19 -1.60 -6.73
CA CYS A 61 1.46 -0.86 -5.72
C CYS A 61 1.42 0.63 -6.03
N ILE A 62 0.47 1.33 -5.42
CA ILE A 62 0.46 2.79 -5.37
C ILE A 62 0.47 3.17 -3.89
N SER A 63 1.54 3.81 -3.43
CA SER A 63 1.65 4.31 -2.05
C SER A 63 1.50 5.83 -2.03
N THR A 64 1.06 6.35 -0.89
CA THR A 64 1.05 7.78 -0.59
C THR A 64 2.25 8.22 0.23
N TRP A 65 3.18 7.31 0.53
CA TRP A 65 4.34 7.55 1.37
C TRP A 65 5.64 7.58 0.57
N ASN A 66 6.50 8.54 0.88
CA ASN A 66 7.88 8.57 0.45
C ASN A 66 8.80 8.45 1.68
N ASP A 67 9.52 7.34 1.81
CA ASP A 67 10.48 7.09 2.90
C ASP A 67 11.59 8.15 2.99
N ASN A 68 11.85 8.85 1.88
CA ASN A 68 12.84 9.93 1.78
C ASN A 68 12.20 11.32 1.61
N GLY A 69 10.88 11.44 1.82
CA GLY A 69 10.07 12.63 1.61
C GLY A 69 10.23 13.72 2.68
N PHE A 70 11.44 13.90 3.23
CA PHE A 70 11.69 14.84 4.32
C PHE A 70 11.48 16.29 3.89
N SER A 71 11.03 17.12 4.85
CA SER A 71 10.92 18.57 4.67
C SER A 71 12.24 19.17 4.18
N GLY A 72 12.16 20.03 3.16
CA GLY A 72 13.32 20.65 2.50
C GLY A 72 14.00 19.78 1.43
N ARG A 73 13.71 18.48 1.34
CA ARG A 73 14.20 17.59 0.28
C ARG A 73 13.15 17.35 -0.81
N ALA A 74 11.94 17.00 -0.40
CA ALA A 74 10.80 16.86 -1.30
C ALA A 74 10.23 18.24 -1.64
N LYS A 75 10.13 18.56 -2.94
CA LYS A 75 9.80 19.92 -3.40
C LYS A 75 8.62 19.98 -4.35
N ASP A 76 8.42 18.97 -5.18
CA ASP A 76 7.36 18.97 -6.18
C ASP A 76 6.18 18.09 -5.72
N ALA A 77 5.06 18.75 -5.41
CA ALA A 77 3.84 18.05 -5.03
C ALA A 77 3.27 17.21 -6.18
N LYS A 78 3.54 17.54 -7.45
CA LYS A 78 2.97 16.87 -8.63
C LYS A 78 3.86 15.74 -9.15
N ARG A 79 5.10 15.62 -8.66
CA ARG A 79 6.03 14.58 -9.14
C ARG A 79 5.66 13.22 -8.57
N LEU A 80 5.57 12.24 -9.46
CA LEU A 80 5.48 10.82 -9.14
C LEU A 80 6.83 10.15 -9.38
N LEU A 81 7.12 9.14 -8.59
CA LEU A 81 8.34 8.34 -8.62
C LEU A 81 7.99 6.85 -8.66
N ARG A 82 8.96 6.04 -9.05
CA ARG A 82 8.86 4.57 -9.04
C ARG A 82 9.99 3.98 -8.21
N SER A 83 9.69 2.89 -7.51
CA SER A 83 10.68 2.18 -6.72
C SER A 83 10.32 0.70 -6.62
N ASP A 84 11.35 -0.13 -6.52
CA ASP A 84 11.23 -1.56 -6.29
C ASP A 84 10.90 -1.91 -4.83
N PHE A 85 10.86 -0.93 -3.94
CA PHE A 85 10.46 -1.11 -2.55
C PHE A 85 8.95 -0.93 -2.36
N PHE A 86 8.33 -1.75 -1.52
CA PHE A 86 6.95 -1.55 -1.09
C PHE A 86 6.92 -0.69 0.19
N MET A 87 6.57 0.58 0.05
CA MET A 87 6.52 1.56 1.16
C MET A 87 5.37 1.34 2.13
N GLY A 88 4.24 0.78 1.65
CA GLY A 88 3.03 0.68 2.46
C GLY A 88 2.46 2.07 2.82
N LEU A 89 2.11 2.27 4.09
CA LEU A 89 1.65 3.53 4.72
C LEU A 89 0.71 4.37 3.84
N GLY A 90 -0.57 3.99 3.80
CA GLY A 90 -1.56 4.59 2.90
C GLY A 90 -1.33 4.12 1.46
N TRP A 91 -1.92 2.99 1.08
CA TRP A 91 -1.65 2.37 -0.22
C TRP A 91 -2.89 1.78 -0.87
N MET A 92 -2.89 1.78 -2.21
CA MET A 92 -3.91 1.12 -3.02
C MET A 92 -3.41 -0.27 -3.43
N VAL A 93 -4.33 -1.23 -3.45
CA VAL A 93 -4.11 -2.61 -3.88
C VAL A 93 -5.07 -2.96 -5.02
N ASP A 94 -4.54 -3.59 -6.07
CA ASP A 94 -5.34 -4.21 -7.12
C ASP A 94 -5.92 -5.55 -6.66
N ARG A 95 -7.21 -5.76 -6.93
CA ARG A 95 -7.94 -6.96 -6.53
C ARG A 95 -7.32 -8.23 -7.11
N VAL A 96 -6.91 -8.20 -8.38
CA VAL A 96 -6.35 -9.36 -9.06
C VAL A 96 -5.03 -9.74 -8.41
N ILE A 97 -4.17 -8.76 -8.11
CA ILE A 97 -2.93 -8.99 -7.34
C ILE A 97 -3.26 -9.61 -5.98
N TYR A 98 -4.20 -9.03 -5.22
CA TYR A 98 -4.55 -9.57 -3.91
C TYR A 98 -5.13 -10.98 -3.99
N GLU A 99 -6.20 -11.21 -4.75
CA GLU A 99 -6.93 -12.49 -4.76
C GLU A 99 -6.13 -13.62 -5.40
N ARG A 100 -5.39 -13.34 -6.48
CA ARG A 100 -4.70 -14.39 -7.25
C ARG A 100 -3.26 -14.61 -6.81
N GLU A 101 -2.60 -13.60 -6.26
CA GLU A 101 -1.17 -13.70 -5.92
C GLU A 101 -0.92 -13.67 -4.41
N LEU A 102 -1.56 -12.76 -3.66
CA LEU A 102 -1.22 -12.54 -2.25
C LEU A 102 -2.02 -13.45 -1.31
N LYS A 103 -3.36 -13.47 -1.44
CA LYS A 103 -4.29 -14.19 -0.57
C LYS A 103 -3.98 -15.70 -0.42
N PRO A 104 -3.63 -16.45 -1.49
CA PRO A 104 -3.35 -17.89 -1.38
C PRO A 104 -2.09 -18.21 -0.57
N HIS A 105 -1.14 -17.28 -0.50
CA HIS A 105 0.17 -17.48 0.10
C HIS A 105 0.43 -16.55 1.29
N TRP A 106 -0.63 -15.92 1.81
CA TRP A 106 -0.52 -14.89 2.85
C TRP A 106 0.26 -15.40 4.07
N PRO A 107 1.26 -14.66 4.55
CA PRO A 107 2.17 -15.13 5.60
C PRO A 107 1.49 -15.12 6.96
N SER A 108 2.07 -15.88 7.90
CA SER A 108 1.60 -15.87 9.29
C SER A 108 2.05 -14.63 10.07
N ARG A 109 3.12 -13.93 9.64
CA ARG A 109 3.71 -12.75 10.32
C ARG A 109 4.46 -11.86 9.33
N HIS A 110 4.79 -10.63 9.75
CA HIS A 110 5.60 -9.66 8.97
C HIS A 110 5.13 -9.53 7.51
N TRP A 111 3.82 -9.29 7.34
CA TRP A 111 3.17 -9.28 6.03
C TRP A 111 3.78 -8.27 5.06
N ASP A 112 4.24 -7.13 5.57
CA ASP A 112 4.87 -6.04 4.85
C ASP A 112 6.30 -6.40 4.39
N HIS A 113 7.07 -7.11 5.21
CA HIS A 113 8.36 -7.68 4.76
C HIS A 113 8.15 -8.74 3.69
N TRP A 114 7.11 -9.57 3.86
CA TRP A 114 6.80 -10.64 2.93
C TRP A 114 6.34 -10.12 1.56
N ILE A 115 5.56 -9.04 1.50
CA ILE A 115 5.08 -8.44 0.25
C ILE A 115 6.19 -7.70 -0.51
N ARG A 116 7.20 -7.17 0.20
CA ARG A 116 8.40 -6.54 -0.40
C ARG A 116 9.28 -7.51 -1.19
N ALA A 117 9.24 -8.80 -0.86
CA ALA A 117 10.17 -9.77 -1.43
C ALA A 117 10.01 -9.91 -2.96
N ASP A 118 11.13 -10.06 -3.67
CA ASP A 118 11.17 -10.17 -5.14
C ASP A 118 10.28 -11.29 -5.70
N ALA A 119 10.15 -12.40 -4.96
CA ALA A 119 9.26 -13.49 -5.35
C ALA A 119 7.77 -13.09 -5.41
N ARG A 120 7.36 -12.05 -4.68
CA ARG A 120 5.99 -11.50 -4.67
C ARG A 120 5.86 -10.33 -5.65
N ARG A 121 6.84 -9.43 -5.63
CA ARG A 121 6.88 -8.25 -6.49
C ARG A 121 7.10 -8.59 -7.96
N LYS A 122 7.88 -9.64 -8.28
CA LYS A 122 8.13 -10.16 -9.63
C LYS A 122 8.65 -9.10 -10.61
N GLY A 123 9.58 -8.26 -10.17
CA GLY A 123 10.17 -7.19 -10.97
C GLY A 123 9.27 -5.97 -11.23
N ARG A 124 8.04 -5.95 -10.68
CA ARG A 124 7.15 -4.77 -10.71
C ARG A 124 7.60 -3.71 -9.70
N GLU A 125 7.07 -2.50 -9.80
CA GLU A 125 7.45 -1.37 -8.94
C GLU A 125 6.23 -0.69 -8.33
N CYS A 126 6.44 0.03 -7.25
CA CYS A 126 5.45 0.89 -6.63
C CYS A 126 5.55 2.32 -7.14
N VAL A 127 4.41 2.96 -7.37
CA VAL A 127 4.30 4.38 -7.67
C VAL A 127 4.02 5.13 -6.38
N TYR A 128 4.73 6.23 -6.17
CA TYR A 128 4.59 7.05 -4.96
C TYR A 128 4.89 8.53 -5.26
N PRO A 129 4.40 9.48 -4.47
CA PRO A 129 4.63 10.91 -4.72
C PRO A 129 6.01 11.34 -4.19
N GLU A 130 6.57 12.43 -4.70
CA GLU A 130 7.75 13.03 -4.06
C GLU A 130 7.41 13.59 -2.66
N ILE A 131 6.28 14.28 -2.51
CA ILE A 131 5.76 14.74 -1.22
C ILE A 131 4.69 13.75 -0.73
N SER A 132 4.88 13.14 0.44
CA SER A 132 3.91 12.20 1.01
C SER A 132 2.50 12.82 1.14
N ARG A 133 1.46 12.00 0.92
CA ARG A 133 0.04 12.36 1.11
C ARG A 133 -0.55 11.87 2.41
N ASN A 134 0.30 11.44 3.33
CA ASN A 134 -0.08 11.15 4.70
C ASN A 134 1.07 11.50 5.66
N TYR A 135 0.74 11.52 6.95
CA TYR A 135 1.66 11.67 8.05
C TYR A 135 1.31 10.66 9.15
N ASN A 136 2.28 9.83 9.55
CA ASN A 136 2.12 8.91 10.67
C ASN A 136 2.29 9.68 12.01
N THR A 137 1.34 9.48 12.91
CA THR A 137 1.27 10.12 14.24
C THR A 137 1.50 9.14 15.39
N GLY A 138 1.78 7.88 15.08
CA GLY A 138 2.02 6.81 16.02
C GLY A 138 3.25 7.09 16.89
N SER A 139 3.02 7.35 18.18
CA SER A 139 4.09 7.48 19.18
C SER A 139 4.23 6.24 20.07
N LYS A 140 3.20 5.38 20.07
CA LYS A 140 3.17 4.07 20.72
C LYS A 140 2.44 3.12 19.78
N GLY A 141 3.13 2.07 19.36
CA GLY A 141 2.60 1.01 18.49
C GLY A 141 2.90 -0.37 19.08
N MET A 142 2.62 -1.41 18.29
CA MET A 142 3.05 -2.78 18.59
C MET A 142 4.51 -3.02 18.24
#